data_AF-A0A349E1D1-F1
#
_entry.id   AF-A0A349E1D1-F1
#
_cell.length_a   1.000
_cell.length_b   1.000
_cell.length_c   1.000
_cell.angle_alpha   90.00
_cell.angle_beta   90.00
_cell.angle_gamma   90.00
#
_symmetry.space_group_name_H-M   'P 1'
#
loop_
_entity.id
_entity.type
_entity.pdbx_description
1 polymer ?
#
loop_
_entity_poly.entity_id
_entity_poly.type
_entity_poly.pdbx_seq_one_letter_code
_entity_poly.pdbx_strand_id
1 'polypeptide(L)'
;MFLADIFFSTVIPANKIPVLESFLKSQSRLIIDFAPEIWLTLLGLVLGTLIIVISIASQSTPKLIDLYISDQTSLLYVWYITSGSVHNLFLQIELVNNQAYKVNILLNTYVMLPIALLLAIPYVLYILRYTKTSNVIEKIFADNMVRLERLVHPANQPLLENPKTVSSYQHRLFESLNQMDDLLEYVSFKEPKGDVINKMGETIRSYIKIKDQINPTFFKISTLIRNDVSFKTMTGQFDDIEKERTFYEQKGYRLFGNAYLKLIDKDFFDLASLCASELASCGKAAIEQKDDPLINATIIRFNTFLRFGIKHGLRNGEARNLYNAIFHYSEFIKEMVNHRFLQHTKKSFFYLKIYVSEIYRHSLKEPSFAFLVDVFTWEMKKILVQVSKNELPISLQEELLDIFLQIDNLAGYDQDLTHKRRFNQNIRLFHIAMALYYLRVDKKSLVEAIIEDILEDHHYIGGDDLGKDIISICKRLETSSPTFWEDTDRGNANLYFSEDKEFLPNFITMFNEHLNHAISYKSTPQVSNKSDKE
;
A
#
# COMPACT_ATOMS: atom_id res chain seq x y z
N MET A 1 26.26 -31.00 24.29
CA MET A 1 26.05 -32.20 25.11
C MET A 1 27.36 -32.73 25.65
N PHE A 2 28.27 -33.23 24.82
CA PHE A 2 29.57 -33.74 25.26
C PHE A 2 30.38 -32.77 26.14
N LEU A 3 30.39 -31.47 25.82
CA LEU A 3 30.99 -30.43 26.67
C LEU A 3 30.24 -30.19 27.99
N ALA A 4 28.91 -30.34 27.98
CA ALA A 4 28.10 -30.28 29.19
C ALA A 4 28.31 -31.53 30.06
N ASP A 5 28.52 -32.70 29.46
CA ASP A 5 28.87 -33.94 30.15
C ASP A 5 30.27 -33.85 30.79
N ILE A 6 31.25 -33.30 30.07
CA ILE A 6 32.59 -33.00 30.61
C ILE A 6 32.51 -31.96 31.73
N PHE A 7 31.70 -30.91 31.57
CA PHE A 7 31.53 -29.87 32.59
C PHE A 7 30.82 -30.40 33.84
N PHE A 8 29.73 -31.16 33.70
CA PHE A 8 29.00 -31.74 34.84
C PHE A 8 29.83 -32.80 35.57
N SER A 9 30.57 -33.64 34.84
CA SER A 9 31.44 -34.65 35.43
C SER A 9 32.65 -34.06 36.16
N THR A 10 33.14 -32.88 35.75
CA THR A 10 34.25 -32.17 36.41
C THR A 10 33.79 -31.30 37.59
N VAL A 11 32.63 -30.65 37.49
CA VAL A 11 32.11 -29.71 38.52
C VAL A 11 31.34 -30.43 39.63
N ILE A 12 30.64 -31.52 39.32
CA ILE A 12 29.85 -32.31 40.28
C ILE A 12 30.35 -33.77 40.25
N PRO A 13 31.53 -34.06 40.82
CA PRO A 13 31.95 -35.45 40.98
C PRO A 13 30.97 -36.14 41.93
N ALA A 14 30.23 -37.14 41.43
CA ALA A 14 29.24 -37.92 42.20
C ALA A 14 29.77 -38.43 43.55
N ASN A 15 31.09 -38.59 43.68
CA ASN A 15 31.79 -39.06 44.87
C ASN A 15 31.81 -38.03 46.02
N LYS A 16 31.33 -36.79 45.84
CA LYS A 16 31.36 -35.72 46.86
C LYS A 16 30.01 -35.40 47.50
N ILE A 17 28.90 -36.04 47.08
CA ILE A 17 27.56 -35.83 47.67
C ILE A 17 26.98 -37.18 48.14
N PRO A 18 27.20 -37.58 49.41
CA PRO A 18 26.83 -38.90 49.94
C PRO A 18 25.34 -39.23 49.83
N VAL A 19 24.48 -38.21 49.95
CA VAL A 19 23.02 -38.34 49.83
C VAL A 19 22.60 -38.74 48.41
N LEU A 20 23.26 -38.16 47.41
CA LEU A 20 23.02 -38.44 46.01
C LEU A 20 23.49 -39.85 45.63
N GLU A 21 24.62 -40.30 46.21
CA GLU A 21 25.13 -41.64 45.99
C GLU A 21 24.21 -42.73 46.57
N SER A 22 23.67 -42.53 47.78
CA SER A 22 22.69 -43.43 48.38
C SER A 22 21.39 -43.51 47.56
N PHE A 23 20.90 -42.35 47.10
CA PHE A 23 19.69 -42.27 46.28
C PHE A 23 19.85 -42.99 44.93
N LEU A 24 20.93 -42.69 44.20
CA LEU A 24 21.22 -43.31 42.89
C LEU A 24 21.47 -44.82 42.98
N LYS A 25 22.09 -45.31 44.06
CA LYS A 25 22.35 -46.75 44.24
C LYS A 25 21.07 -47.56 44.50
N SER A 26 20.04 -46.93 45.06
CA SER A 26 18.76 -47.57 45.39
C SER A 26 17.75 -47.60 44.23
N GLN A 27 17.83 -46.66 43.27
CA GLN A 27 16.81 -46.50 42.21
C GLN A 27 17.34 -46.51 40.76
N SER A 28 18.66 -46.63 40.54
CA SER A 28 19.25 -46.49 39.20
C SER A 28 18.68 -47.46 38.16
N ARG A 29 18.48 -48.75 38.48
CA ARG A 29 17.93 -49.72 37.51
C ARG A 29 16.48 -49.40 37.11
N LEU A 30 15.62 -49.09 38.08
CA LEU A 30 14.18 -48.91 37.85
C LEU A 30 13.85 -47.60 37.09
N ILE A 31 14.69 -46.58 37.22
CA ILE A 31 14.47 -45.24 36.64
C ILE A 31 15.09 -45.10 35.24
N ILE A 32 16.17 -45.84 34.96
CA ILE A 32 16.84 -45.83 33.65
C ILE A 32 16.03 -46.61 32.60
N ASP A 33 15.26 -47.61 33.03
CA ASP A 33 14.38 -48.36 32.12
C ASP A 33 13.18 -47.51 31.63
N PHE A 34 12.73 -46.52 32.41
CA PHE A 34 11.54 -45.71 32.09
C PHE A 34 11.85 -44.41 31.32
N ALA A 35 13.03 -43.82 31.53
CA ALA A 35 13.42 -42.58 30.85
C ALA A 35 13.39 -42.63 29.30
N PRO A 36 13.83 -43.70 28.62
CA PRO A 36 13.73 -43.82 27.16
C PRO A 36 12.29 -43.82 26.67
N GLU A 37 11.37 -44.48 27.39
CA GLU A 37 9.94 -44.50 27.05
C GLU A 37 9.34 -43.10 27.12
N ILE A 38 9.66 -42.32 28.17
CA ILE A 38 9.20 -40.94 28.29
C ILE A 38 9.80 -40.07 27.17
N TRP A 39 11.09 -40.17 26.91
CA TRP A 39 11.76 -39.42 25.84
C TRP A 39 11.14 -39.71 24.47
N LEU A 40 10.91 -40.98 24.15
CA LEU A 40 10.28 -41.40 22.90
C LEU A 40 8.83 -40.92 22.82
N THR A 41 8.08 -41.01 23.91
CA THR A 41 6.68 -40.53 23.99
C THR A 41 6.61 -39.02 23.77
N LEU A 42 7.50 -38.26 24.42
CA LEU A 42 7.57 -36.81 24.28
C LEU A 42 7.96 -36.40 22.86
N LEU A 43 8.97 -37.06 22.29
CA LEU A 43 9.40 -36.85 20.91
C LEU A 43 8.26 -37.15 19.93
N GLY A 44 7.58 -38.28 20.10
CA GLY A 44 6.43 -38.69 19.29
C GLY A 44 5.26 -37.70 19.37
N LEU A 45 4.93 -37.22 20.57
CA LEU A 45 3.88 -36.22 20.78
C LEU A 45 4.21 -34.89 20.10
N VAL A 46 5.44 -34.40 20.27
CA VAL A 46 5.91 -33.13 19.70
C VAL A 46 5.95 -33.20 18.16
N LEU A 47 6.55 -34.24 17.61
CA LEU A 47 6.63 -34.43 16.16
C LEU A 47 5.23 -34.67 15.55
N GLY A 48 4.38 -35.47 16.20
CA GLY A 48 3.01 -35.70 15.77
C GLY A 48 2.20 -34.40 15.73
N THR A 49 2.31 -33.58 16.77
CA THR A 49 1.64 -32.26 16.82
C THR A 49 2.14 -31.34 15.70
N LEU A 50 3.45 -31.28 15.48
CA LEU A 50 4.04 -30.50 14.38
C LEU A 50 3.50 -30.96 13.02
N ILE A 51 3.51 -32.27 12.75
CA ILE A 51 3.02 -32.83 11.49
C ILE A 51 1.55 -32.45 11.27
N ILE A 52 0.70 -32.60 12.29
CA ILE A 52 -0.72 -32.25 12.20
C ILE A 52 -0.90 -30.75 11.94
N VAL A 53 -0.22 -29.89 12.70
CA VAL A 53 -0.34 -28.44 12.55
C VAL A 53 0.18 -27.97 11.20
N ILE A 54 1.33 -28.45 10.76
CA ILE A 54 1.89 -28.15 9.44
C ILE A 54 0.96 -28.64 8.34
N SER A 55 0.37 -29.84 8.49
CA SER A 55 -0.59 -30.38 7.52
C SER A 55 -1.83 -29.50 7.40
N ILE A 56 -2.46 -29.14 8.53
CA ILE A 56 -3.62 -28.23 8.56
C ILE A 56 -3.26 -26.86 7.97
N ALA A 57 -2.13 -26.28 8.39
CA ALA A 57 -1.68 -24.99 7.88
C ALA A 57 -1.41 -25.05 6.37
N SER A 58 -0.78 -26.11 5.88
CA SER A 58 -0.46 -26.30 4.46
C SER A 58 -1.70 -26.41 3.56
N GLN A 59 -2.81 -26.93 4.07
CA GLN A 59 -4.08 -26.99 3.34
C GLN A 59 -4.64 -25.58 3.12
N SER A 60 -4.45 -24.68 4.10
CA SER A 60 -4.93 -23.30 4.03
C SER A 60 -3.92 -22.32 3.40
N THR A 61 -2.62 -22.60 3.47
CA THR A 61 -1.55 -21.77 2.90
C THR A 61 -0.31 -22.65 2.67
N PRO A 62 -0.08 -23.16 1.45
CA PRO A 62 0.97 -24.16 1.18
C PRO A 62 2.40 -23.72 1.60
N LYS A 63 2.73 -22.43 1.48
CA LYS A 63 4.04 -21.87 1.85
C LYS A 63 4.24 -21.66 3.36
N LEU A 64 3.22 -21.91 4.18
CA LEU A 64 3.39 -21.87 5.64
C LEU A 64 4.38 -22.92 6.15
N ILE A 65 4.50 -24.04 5.44
CA ILE A 65 5.45 -25.12 5.77
C ILE A 65 6.87 -24.53 5.96
N ASP A 66 7.30 -23.65 5.06
CA ASP A 66 8.65 -23.06 5.10
C ASP A 66 8.85 -22.17 6.34
N LEU A 67 7.80 -21.48 6.79
CA LEU A 67 7.82 -20.68 8.03
C LEU A 67 8.01 -21.58 9.25
N TYR A 68 7.31 -22.71 9.32
CA TYR A 68 7.43 -23.65 10.44
C TYR A 68 8.76 -24.39 10.46
N ILE A 69 9.27 -24.80 9.31
CA ILE A 69 10.55 -25.52 9.20
C ILE A 69 11.72 -24.60 9.55
N SER A 70 11.63 -23.31 9.24
CA SER A 70 12.70 -22.33 9.51
C SER A 70 12.60 -21.65 10.88
N ASP A 71 11.55 -21.90 11.67
CA ASP A 71 11.38 -21.28 12.98
C ASP A 71 12.45 -21.78 13.97
N GLN A 72 13.31 -20.86 14.41
CA GLN A 72 14.46 -21.19 15.25
C GLN A 72 14.05 -21.70 16.63
N THR A 73 12.98 -21.16 17.21
CA THR A 73 12.48 -21.59 18.52
C THR A 73 12.00 -23.03 18.45
N SER A 74 11.24 -23.35 17.40
CA SER A 74 10.78 -24.71 17.13
C SER A 74 11.93 -25.67 16.90
N LEU A 75 12.85 -25.33 15.99
CA LEU A 75 14.02 -26.15 15.72
C LEU A 75 14.87 -26.39 16.98
N LEU A 76 15.09 -25.36 17.79
CA LEU A 76 15.87 -25.48 19.03
C LEU A 76 15.22 -26.44 20.01
N TYR A 77 13.91 -26.36 20.19
CA TYR A 77 13.19 -27.27 21.07
C TYR A 77 13.19 -28.71 20.54
N VAL A 78 12.96 -28.91 19.23
CA VAL A 78 13.04 -30.23 18.58
C VAL A 78 14.44 -30.82 18.69
N TRP A 79 15.50 -30.03 18.49
CA TRP A 79 16.87 -30.47 18.66
C TRP A 79 17.22 -30.75 20.12
N TYR A 80 16.66 -30.00 21.06
CA TYR A 80 16.84 -30.23 22.49
C TYR A 80 16.27 -31.60 22.91
N ILE A 81 15.02 -31.91 22.53
CA ILE A 81 14.40 -33.21 22.84
C ILE A 81 15.10 -34.36 22.10
N THR A 82 15.46 -34.17 20.83
CA THR A 82 16.17 -35.19 20.04
C THR A 82 17.53 -35.49 20.64
N SER A 83 18.28 -34.46 21.05
CA SER A 83 19.57 -34.63 21.72
C SER A 83 19.40 -35.34 23.06
N GLY A 84 18.37 -34.96 23.85
CA GLY A 84 17.98 -35.63 25.08
C GLY A 84 17.75 -37.14 24.91
N SER A 85 16.99 -37.52 23.88
CA SER A 85 16.72 -38.91 23.53
C SER A 85 17.97 -39.67 23.08
N VAL A 86 18.80 -39.07 22.21
CA VAL A 86 20.05 -39.70 21.74
C VAL A 86 21.04 -39.91 22.90
N HIS A 87 21.16 -38.93 23.80
CA HIS A 87 21.97 -39.08 25.00
C HIS A 87 21.45 -40.18 25.91
N ASN A 88 20.14 -40.30 26.08
CA ASN A 88 19.55 -41.38 26.87
C ASN A 88 19.89 -42.75 26.29
N LEU A 89 19.83 -42.92 24.96
CA LEU A 89 20.23 -44.15 24.27
C LEU A 89 21.71 -44.47 24.48
N PHE A 90 22.58 -43.46 24.43
CA PHE A 90 24.00 -43.63 24.72
C PHE A 90 24.24 -44.11 26.16
N LEU A 91 23.52 -43.54 27.14
CA LEU A 91 23.61 -43.96 28.53
C LEU A 91 23.15 -45.41 28.74
N GLN A 92 22.14 -45.88 28.02
CA GLN A 92 21.73 -47.29 28.06
C GLN A 92 22.84 -48.23 27.58
N ILE A 93 23.54 -47.88 26.50
CA ILE A 93 24.66 -48.67 25.97
C ILE A 93 25.82 -48.71 26.98
N GLU A 94 26.18 -47.57 27.58
CA GLU A 94 27.22 -47.50 28.62
C GLU A 94 26.86 -48.31 29.86
N LEU A 95 25.57 -48.36 30.23
CA LEU A 95 25.07 -49.12 31.38
C LEU A 95 25.18 -50.63 31.14
N VAL A 96 24.83 -51.11 29.95
CA VAL A 96 25.02 -52.52 29.54
C VAL A 96 26.50 -52.90 29.58
N ASN A 97 27.38 -51.99 29.20
CA ASN A 97 28.83 -52.18 29.23
C ASN A 97 29.46 -51.95 30.62
N ASN A 98 28.66 -51.74 31.68
CA ASN A 98 29.10 -51.53 33.06
C ASN A 98 30.02 -50.29 33.26
N GLN A 99 29.97 -49.31 32.35
CA GLN A 99 30.79 -48.10 32.36
C GLN A 99 30.00 -46.82 32.70
N ALA A 100 28.71 -46.93 33.00
CA ALA A 100 27.85 -45.76 33.19
C ALA A 100 28.33 -44.83 34.31
N TYR A 101 28.69 -43.60 33.94
CA TYR A 101 28.99 -42.53 34.89
C TYR A 101 27.69 -42.04 35.53
N LYS A 102 27.54 -42.27 36.85
CA LYS A 102 26.38 -41.88 37.68
C LYS A 102 25.90 -40.42 37.47
N VAL A 103 26.81 -39.52 37.09
CA VAL A 103 26.54 -38.09 36.87
C VAL A 103 25.73 -37.83 35.60
N ASN A 104 25.96 -38.60 34.53
CA ASN A 104 25.33 -38.34 33.23
C ASN A 104 23.85 -38.77 33.24
N ILE A 105 23.53 -39.83 34.01
CA ILE A 105 22.15 -40.26 34.29
C ILE A 105 21.39 -39.17 35.05
N LEU A 106 22.02 -38.53 36.04
CA LEU A 106 21.41 -37.44 36.78
C LEU A 106 21.05 -36.26 35.86
N LEU A 107 21.99 -35.85 35.02
CA LEU A 107 21.80 -34.76 34.07
C LEU A 107 20.65 -35.06 33.10
N ASN A 108 20.65 -36.24 32.47
CA ASN A 108 19.62 -36.57 31.49
C ASN A 108 18.23 -36.69 32.13
N THR A 109 18.10 -37.53 33.17
CA THR A 109 16.79 -37.93 33.71
C THR A 109 16.20 -36.91 34.69
N TYR A 110 17.02 -36.22 35.48
CA TYR A 110 16.52 -35.32 36.53
C TYR A 110 16.66 -33.84 36.20
N VAL A 111 17.41 -33.48 35.15
CA VAL A 111 17.54 -32.09 34.72
C VAL A 111 16.94 -31.91 33.34
N MET A 112 17.46 -32.61 32.32
CA MET A 112 17.05 -32.38 30.95
C MET A 112 15.60 -32.79 30.68
N LEU A 113 15.20 -33.98 31.16
CA LEU A 113 13.87 -34.54 30.93
C LEU A 113 12.76 -33.72 31.62
N PRO A 114 12.87 -33.31 32.90
CA PRO A 114 11.86 -32.45 33.52
C PRO A 114 11.73 -31.08 32.83
N ILE A 115 12.84 -30.48 32.39
CA ILE A 115 12.81 -29.24 31.60
C ILE A 115 12.08 -29.47 30.27
N ALA A 116 12.35 -30.58 29.59
CA ALA A 116 11.67 -30.94 28.35
C ALA A 116 10.16 -31.08 28.56
N LEU A 117 9.74 -31.81 29.60
CA LEU A 117 8.33 -31.98 29.93
C LEU A 117 7.63 -30.66 30.28
N LEU A 118 8.28 -29.81 31.07
CA LEU A 118 7.73 -28.50 31.45
C LEU A 118 7.54 -27.60 30.23
N LEU A 119 8.47 -27.62 29.28
CA LEU A 119 8.40 -26.83 28.05
C LEU A 119 7.47 -27.41 26.98
N ALA A 120 7.05 -28.66 27.11
CA ALA A 120 6.22 -29.35 26.11
C ALA A 120 4.87 -28.66 25.87
N ILE A 121 4.13 -28.32 26.94
CA ILE A 121 2.83 -27.64 26.83
C ILE A 121 2.98 -26.22 26.24
N PRO A 122 3.87 -25.35 26.77
CA PRO A 122 4.15 -24.05 26.16
C PRO A 122 4.50 -24.14 24.67
N TYR A 123 5.32 -25.12 24.30
CA TYR A 123 5.70 -25.35 22.92
C TYR A 123 4.53 -25.77 22.03
N VAL A 124 3.71 -26.73 22.47
CA VAL A 124 2.51 -27.16 21.73
C VAL A 124 1.56 -25.98 21.52
N LEU A 125 1.32 -25.17 22.57
CA LEU A 125 0.49 -23.96 22.46
C LEU A 125 1.10 -22.92 21.51
N TYR A 126 2.43 -22.76 21.52
CA TYR A 126 3.15 -21.87 20.61
C TYR A 126 2.93 -22.29 19.14
N ILE A 127 3.09 -23.56 18.81
CA ILE A 127 2.85 -24.09 17.46
C ILE A 127 1.38 -23.96 17.07
N LEU A 128 0.45 -24.30 17.97
CA LEU A 128 -0.99 -24.14 17.71
C LEU A 128 -1.38 -22.69 17.45
N ARG A 129 -0.72 -21.69 18.07
CA ARG A 129 -1.00 -20.28 17.77
C ARG A 129 -0.73 -19.92 16.31
N TYR A 130 0.28 -20.52 15.67
CA TYR A 130 0.57 -20.25 14.26
C TYR A 130 -0.44 -20.88 13.29
N THR A 131 -1.38 -21.71 13.76
CA THR A 131 -2.52 -22.15 12.92
C THR A 131 -3.43 -20.98 12.54
N LYS A 132 -3.43 -19.89 13.33
CA LYS A 132 -4.19 -18.69 13.01
C LYS A 132 -3.42 -17.83 12.01
N THR A 133 -4.08 -17.53 10.89
CA THR A 133 -3.55 -16.68 9.83
C THR A 133 -3.05 -15.32 10.35
N SER A 134 -3.75 -14.68 11.28
CA SER A 134 -3.31 -13.38 11.84
C SER A 134 -1.94 -13.44 12.52
N ASN A 135 -1.65 -14.52 13.25
CA ASN A 135 -0.35 -14.72 13.91
C ASN A 135 0.76 -14.99 12.91
N VAL A 136 0.45 -15.67 11.81
CA VAL A 136 1.38 -15.89 10.69
C VAL A 136 1.76 -14.56 10.06
N ILE A 137 0.76 -13.73 9.75
CA ILE A 137 0.97 -12.41 9.14
C ILE A 137 1.83 -11.55 10.08
N GLU A 138 1.51 -11.53 11.38
CA GLU A 138 2.31 -10.83 12.39
C GLU A 138 3.75 -11.33 12.45
N LYS A 139 3.97 -12.65 12.40
CA LYS A 139 5.31 -13.23 12.44
C LYS A 139 6.15 -12.82 11.24
N ILE A 140 5.60 -12.93 10.02
CA ILE A 140 6.32 -12.54 8.79
C ILE A 140 6.64 -11.04 8.85
N PHE A 141 5.69 -10.21 9.27
CA PHE A 141 5.88 -8.77 9.45
C PHE A 141 6.99 -8.45 10.45
N ALA A 142 6.88 -8.96 11.68
CA ALA A 142 7.83 -8.71 12.76
C ALA A 142 9.25 -9.18 12.39
N ASP A 143 9.38 -10.37 11.80
CA ASP A 143 10.67 -10.88 11.35
C ASP A 143 11.29 -10.00 10.27
N ASN A 144 10.47 -9.44 9.37
CA ASN A 144 10.93 -8.52 8.35
C ASN A 144 11.33 -7.15 8.94
N MET A 145 10.58 -6.63 9.92
CA MET A 145 10.93 -5.38 10.62
C MET A 145 12.29 -5.50 11.33
N VAL A 146 12.53 -6.62 12.02
CA VAL A 146 13.84 -6.91 12.62
C VAL A 146 14.95 -6.95 11.57
N ARG A 147 14.68 -7.45 10.35
CA ARG A 147 15.66 -7.41 9.25
C ARG A 147 15.94 -5.99 8.78
N LEU A 148 14.93 -5.13 8.69
CA LEU A 148 15.08 -3.72 8.34
C LEU A 148 15.95 -2.98 9.37
N GLU A 149 15.67 -3.15 10.66
CA GLU A 149 16.49 -2.56 11.74
C GLU A 149 17.95 -3.01 11.67
N ARG A 150 18.18 -4.29 11.33
CA ARG A 150 19.54 -4.83 11.16
C ARG A 150 20.30 -4.23 9.99
N LEU A 151 19.64 -3.67 8.97
CA LEU A 151 20.32 -3.02 7.83
C LEU A 151 21.03 -1.74 8.24
N VAL A 152 20.48 -1.02 9.23
CA VAL A 152 21.04 0.25 9.72
C VAL A 152 21.93 0.07 10.95
N HIS A 153 21.82 -1.07 11.64
CA HIS A 153 22.58 -1.32 12.86
C HIS A 153 24.11 -1.24 12.62
N PRO A 154 24.87 -0.43 13.37
CA PRO A 154 26.30 -0.19 13.13
C PRO A 154 27.15 -1.47 13.07
N ALA A 155 26.87 -2.44 13.93
CA ALA A 155 27.60 -3.72 13.96
C ALA A 155 27.49 -4.54 12.67
N ASN A 156 26.46 -4.29 11.86
CA ASN A 156 26.21 -5.04 10.62
C ASN A 156 26.77 -4.32 9.38
N GLN A 157 27.18 -3.05 9.49
CA GLN A 157 27.70 -2.28 8.36
C GLN A 157 28.87 -2.96 7.64
N PRO A 158 29.87 -3.56 8.32
CA PRO A 158 30.95 -4.30 7.65
C PRO A 158 30.46 -5.55 6.92
N LEU A 159 29.40 -6.19 7.42
CA LEU A 159 28.83 -7.39 6.80
C LEU A 159 28.13 -7.05 5.47
N LEU A 160 27.63 -5.82 5.33
CA LEU A 160 26.96 -5.32 4.12
C LEU A 160 27.92 -4.90 3.01
N GLU A 161 29.23 -4.98 3.23
CA GLU A 161 30.24 -4.83 2.17
C GLU A 161 30.42 -6.13 1.37
N ASN A 162 30.08 -7.29 1.97
CA ASN A 162 30.21 -8.58 1.31
C ASN A 162 29.03 -8.85 0.36
N PRO A 163 29.26 -9.01 -0.96
CA PRO A 163 28.19 -9.24 -1.93
C PRO A 163 27.32 -10.47 -1.64
N LYS A 164 27.89 -11.53 -1.06
CA LYS A 164 27.12 -12.73 -0.69
C LYS A 164 26.12 -12.44 0.43
N THR A 165 26.55 -11.67 1.43
CA THR A 165 25.69 -11.25 2.54
C THR A 165 24.59 -10.32 2.03
N VAL A 166 24.93 -9.32 1.20
CA VAL A 166 23.96 -8.42 0.57
C VAL A 166 22.92 -9.21 -0.21
N SER A 167 23.35 -10.12 -1.09
CA SER A 167 22.47 -10.98 -1.87
C SER A 167 21.50 -11.79 -0.99
N SER A 168 22.01 -12.39 0.09
CA SER A 168 21.18 -13.12 1.05
C SER A 168 20.18 -12.23 1.79
N TYR A 169 20.58 -11.01 2.19
CA TYR A 169 19.69 -10.05 2.84
C TYR A 169 18.60 -9.55 1.89
N GLN A 170 18.97 -9.10 0.69
CA GLN A 170 18.02 -8.67 -0.34
C GLN A 170 16.98 -9.75 -0.61
N HIS A 171 17.43 -10.99 -0.81
CA HIS A 171 16.53 -12.12 -1.06
C HIS A 171 15.55 -12.35 0.08
N ARG A 172 15.99 -12.32 1.34
CA ARG A 172 15.10 -12.50 2.51
C ARG A 172 14.05 -11.39 2.66
N LEU A 173 14.41 -10.15 2.34
CA LEU A 173 13.43 -9.05 2.35
C LEU A 173 12.38 -9.24 1.26
N PHE A 174 12.78 -9.66 0.07
CA PHE A 174 11.86 -9.98 -1.03
C PHE A 174 10.98 -11.17 -0.69
N GLU A 175 11.54 -12.21 -0.09
CA GLU A 175 10.80 -13.40 0.30
C GLU A 175 9.70 -13.07 1.31
N SER A 176 9.97 -12.16 2.25
CA SER A 176 8.96 -11.72 3.21
C SER A 176 7.77 -11.03 2.52
N LEU A 177 8.04 -10.20 1.51
CA LEU A 177 6.98 -9.58 0.70
C LEU A 177 6.24 -10.61 -0.18
N ASN A 178 6.95 -11.58 -0.75
CA ASN A 178 6.36 -12.67 -1.52
C ASN A 178 5.41 -13.51 -0.65
N GLN A 179 5.85 -13.88 0.56
CA GLN A 179 5.03 -14.63 1.51
C GLN A 179 3.76 -13.89 1.90
N MET A 180 3.83 -12.56 2.07
CA MET A 180 2.65 -11.72 2.26
C MET A 180 1.73 -11.76 1.02
N ASP A 181 2.25 -11.58 -0.19
CA ASP A 181 1.45 -11.69 -1.42
C ASP A 181 0.81 -13.09 -1.61
N ASP A 182 1.52 -14.16 -1.24
CA ASP A 182 0.98 -15.52 -1.26
C ASP A 182 -0.20 -15.65 -0.30
N LEU A 183 -0.12 -15.07 0.90
CA LEU A 183 -1.24 -15.05 1.85
C LEU A 183 -2.47 -14.32 1.26
N LEU A 184 -2.28 -13.27 0.45
CA LEU A 184 -3.40 -12.64 -0.26
C LEU A 184 -4.10 -13.58 -1.24
N GLU A 185 -3.41 -14.59 -1.78
CA GLU A 185 -4.04 -15.59 -2.66
C GLU A 185 -4.83 -16.61 -1.85
N TYR A 186 -4.22 -17.19 -0.82
CA TYR A 186 -4.75 -18.38 -0.15
C TYR A 186 -5.73 -18.13 1.00
N VAL A 187 -5.67 -16.95 1.63
CA VAL A 187 -6.57 -16.66 2.74
C VAL A 187 -8.00 -16.47 2.26
N SER A 188 -8.97 -17.09 2.93
CA SER A 188 -10.38 -17.03 2.52
C SER A 188 -11.10 -15.75 2.97
N PHE A 189 -10.77 -15.23 4.17
CA PHE A 189 -11.48 -14.12 4.78
C PHE A 189 -10.94 -12.75 4.35
N LYS A 190 -11.81 -11.73 4.40
CA LYS A 190 -11.43 -10.36 4.04
C LYS A 190 -10.53 -9.71 5.10
N GLU A 191 -10.80 -9.88 6.39
CA GLU A 191 -10.03 -9.16 7.43
C GLU A 191 -8.52 -9.49 7.37
N PRO A 192 -8.09 -10.77 7.29
CA PRO A 192 -6.65 -11.04 7.25
C PRO A 192 -6.02 -10.64 5.90
N LYS A 193 -6.78 -10.54 4.80
CA LYS A 193 -6.28 -9.92 3.56
C LYS A 193 -6.00 -8.43 3.77
N GLY A 194 -6.91 -7.73 4.46
CA GLY A 194 -6.70 -6.34 4.87
C GLY A 194 -5.44 -6.18 5.73
N ASP A 195 -5.26 -7.04 6.73
CA ASP A 195 -4.07 -7.04 7.59
C ASP A 195 -2.78 -7.23 6.79
N VAL A 196 -2.78 -8.12 5.79
CA VAL A 196 -1.63 -8.33 4.91
C VAL A 196 -1.31 -7.06 4.11
N ILE A 197 -2.31 -6.45 3.46
CA ILE A 197 -2.12 -5.22 2.67
C ILE A 197 -1.54 -4.10 3.55
N ASN A 198 -2.09 -3.91 4.75
CA ASN A 198 -1.62 -2.93 5.72
C ASN A 198 -0.17 -3.17 6.14
N LYS A 199 0.17 -4.40 6.52
CA LYS A 199 1.54 -4.75 6.96
C LYS A 199 2.57 -4.71 5.85
N MET A 200 2.17 -5.02 4.61
CA MET A 200 3.02 -4.77 3.43
C MET A 200 3.30 -3.27 3.28
N GLY A 201 2.29 -2.42 3.42
CA GLY A 201 2.46 -0.97 3.32
C GLY A 201 3.31 -0.39 4.44
N GLU A 202 3.09 -0.82 5.68
CA GLU A 202 3.89 -0.44 6.84
C GLU A 202 5.36 -0.86 6.67
N THR A 203 5.58 -2.04 6.12
CA THR A 203 6.92 -2.54 5.80
C THR A 203 7.64 -1.62 4.82
N ILE A 204 6.97 -1.26 3.73
CA ILE A 204 7.54 -0.40 2.68
C ILE A 204 7.82 1.00 3.25
N ARG A 205 6.88 1.59 3.99
CA ARG A 205 7.07 2.89 4.66
C ARG A 205 8.25 2.87 5.63
N SER A 206 8.41 1.79 6.38
CA SER A 206 9.53 1.64 7.32
C SER A 206 10.87 1.57 6.58
N TYR A 207 10.93 0.86 5.46
CA TYR A 207 12.11 0.83 4.60
C TYR A 207 12.45 2.23 4.03
N ILE A 208 11.45 2.96 3.52
CA ILE A 208 11.63 4.32 2.97
C ILE A 208 12.31 5.24 4.00
N LYS A 209 11.88 5.19 5.26
CA LYS A 209 12.41 6.04 6.35
C LYS A 209 13.86 5.73 6.72
N ILE A 210 14.32 4.50 6.51
CA ILE A 210 15.69 4.09 6.86
C ILE A 210 16.64 4.09 5.66
N LYS A 211 16.12 4.25 4.44
CA LYS A 211 16.83 4.06 3.17
C LYS A 211 18.18 4.78 3.10
N ASP A 212 18.23 6.04 3.54
CA ASP A 212 19.44 6.86 3.46
C ASP A 212 20.55 6.45 4.44
N GLN A 213 20.22 5.62 5.44
CA GLN A 213 21.15 5.11 6.44
C GLN A 213 21.75 3.74 6.06
N ILE A 214 21.23 3.11 4.99
CA ILE A 214 21.68 1.79 4.55
C ILE A 214 22.99 1.91 3.78
N ASN A 215 23.90 0.93 3.96
CA ASN A 215 25.15 0.85 3.22
C ASN A 215 24.91 0.94 1.69
N PRO A 216 25.57 1.84 0.94
CA PRO A 216 25.37 1.99 -0.50
C PRO A 216 25.56 0.69 -1.32
N THR A 217 26.41 -0.23 -0.85
CA THR A 217 26.64 -1.53 -1.51
C THR A 217 25.39 -2.40 -1.51
N PHE A 218 24.50 -2.21 -0.55
CA PHE A 218 23.23 -2.92 -0.46
C PHE A 218 22.32 -2.64 -1.67
N PHE A 219 22.46 -1.51 -2.35
CA PHE A 219 21.62 -1.18 -3.50
C PHE A 219 22.10 -1.79 -4.81
N LYS A 220 23.26 -2.46 -4.84
CA LYS A 220 23.71 -3.23 -6.01
C LYS A 220 22.85 -4.48 -6.13
N ILE A 221 22.07 -4.58 -7.20
CA ILE A 221 21.04 -5.63 -7.33
C ILE A 221 21.71 -6.96 -7.65
N SER A 222 21.57 -7.92 -6.73
CA SER A 222 22.10 -9.27 -6.89
C SER A 222 21.36 -10.08 -7.97
N THR A 223 22.01 -11.11 -8.51
CA THR A 223 21.42 -12.02 -9.50
C THR A 223 20.14 -12.68 -9.01
N LEU A 224 20.01 -12.95 -7.70
CA LEU A 224 18.78 -13.49 -7.12
C LEU A 224 17.60 -12.55 -7.30
N ILE A 225 17.80 -11.25 -7.08
CA ILE A 225 16.76 -10.23 -7.29
C ILE A 225 16.46 -10.06 -8.77
N ARG A 226 17.48 -10.06 -9.65
CA ARG A 226 17.27 -9.96 -11.11
C ARG A 226 16.43 -11.12 -11.66
N ASN A 227 16.51 -12.29 -11.02
CA ASN A 227 15.76 -13.49 -11.40
C ASN A 227 14.36 -13.58 -10.76
N ASP A 228 14.02 -12.72 -9.80
CA ASP A 228 12.68 -12.63 -9.23
C ASP A 228 11.65 -12.29 -10.31
N VAL A 229 10.48 -12.92 -10.28
CA VAL A 229 9.42 -12.76 -11.30
C VAL A 229 9.00 -11.31 -11.47
N SER A 230 9.06 -10.49 -10.41
CA SER A 230 8.73 -9.07 -10.47
C SER A 230 9.76 -8.22 -11.23
N PHE A 231 10.98 -8.73 -11.47
CA PHE A 231 12.08 -8.00 -12.10
C PHE A 231 12.63 -8.66 -13.36
N LYS A 232 12.35 -9.95 -13.58
CA LYS A 232 12.89 -10.73 -14.70
C LYS A 232 12.63 -10.11 -16.08
N THR A 233 11.56 -9.33 -16.23
CA THR A 233 11.18 -8.66 -17.48
C THR A 233 11.67 -7.21 -17.60
N MET A 234 12.40 -6.68 -16.59
CA MET A 234 12.93 -5.30 -16.58
C MET A 234 14.33 -5.18 -17.19
N THR A 235 14.59 -5.89 -18.29
CA THR A 235 15.90 -5.85 -18.94
C THR A 235 16.25 -4.42 -19.36
N GLY A 236 17.39 -3.91 -18.89
CA GLY A 236 17.88 -2.56 -19.22
C GLY A 236 17.47 -1.45 -18.25
N GLN A 237 16.70 -1.73 -17.19
CA GLN A 237 16.30 -0.73 -16.19
C GLN A 237 17.04 -0.87 -14.85
N PHE A 238 17.85 -1.92 -14.68
CA PHE A 238 18.52 -2.19 -13.41
C PHE A 238 19.48 -1.07 -12.99
N ASP A 239 20.20 -0.46 -13.93
CA ASP A 239 21.17 0.60 -13.61
C ASP A 239 20.47 1.83 -13.01
N ASP A 240 19.29 2.19 -13.54
CA ASP A 240 18.46 3.28 -13.00
C ASP A 240 17.94 2.91 -11.61
N ILE A 241 17.46 1.69 -11.41
CA ILE A 241 16.94 1.23 -10.10
C ILE A 241 18.06 1.21 -9.05
N GLU A 242 19.28 0.78 -9.41
CA GLU A 242 20.45 0.78 -8.52
C GLU A 242 20.84 2.22 -8.15
N LYS A 243 20.84 3.14 -9.14
CA LYS A 243 21.15 4.55 -8.94
C LYS A 243 20.12 5.26 -8.07
N GLU A 244 18.84 5.02 -8.32
CA GLU A 244 17.71 5.61 -7.59
C GLU A 244 17.46 4.93 -6.24
N ARG A 245 18.05 3.75 -6.01
CA ARG A 245 17.93 2.97 -4.78
C ARG A 245 16.48 2.51 -4.48
N THR A 246 15.67 2.27 -5.50
CA THR A 246 14.22 2.04 -5.38
C THR A 246 13.77 0.58 -5.51
N PHE A 247 14.69 -0.39 -5.52
CA PHE A 247 14.35 -1.77 -5.89
C PHE A 247 13.36 -2.44 -4.92
N TYR A 248 13.42 -2.14 -3.63
CA TYR A 248 12.54 -2.76 -2.62
C TYR A 248 11.12 -2.19 -2.69
N GLU A 249 11.00 -0.87 -2.84
CA GLU A 249 9.73 -0.17 -2.99
C GLU A 249 9.05 -0.55 -4.30
N GLN A 250 9.82 -0.66 -5.40
CA GLN A 250 9.29 -1.14 -6.66
C GLN A 250 8.76 -2.58 -6.58
N LYS A 251 9.39 -3.45 -5.77
CA LYS A 251 8.84 -4.79 -5.49
C LYS A 251 7.50 -4.66 -4.80
N GLY A 252 7.43 -3.93 -3.69
CA GLY A 252 6.19 -3.71 -2.93
C GLY A 252 5.07 -3.12 -3.78
N TYR A 253 5.36 -2.09 -4.57
CA TYR A 253 4.41 -1.43 -5.46
C TYR A 253 3.86 -2.35 -6.56
N ARG A 254 4.69 -3.28 -7.06
CA ARG A 254 4.22 -4.30 -8.01
C ARG A 254 3.26 -5.28 -7.35
N LEU A 255 3.56 -5.71 -6.13
CA LEU A 255 2.67 -6.59 -5.39
C LEU A 255 1.34 -5.89 -5.08
N PHE A 256 1.36 -4.61 -4.68
CA PHE A 256 0.13 -3.82 -4.56
C PHE A 256 -0.64 -3.72 -5.87
N GLY A 257 0.05 -3.52 -7.00
CA GLY A 257 -0.59 -3.52 -8.32
C GLY A 257 -1.26 -4.86 -8.63
N ASN A 258 -0.56 -5.97 -8.41
CA ASN A 258 -1.12 -7.30 -8.64
C ASN A 258 -2.30 -7.58 -7.71
N ALA A 259 -2.18 -7.25 -6.43
CA ALA A 259 -3.25 -7.38 -5.44
C ALA A 259 -4.46 -6.55 -5.84
N TYR A 260 -4.28 -5.27 -6.18
CA TYR A 260 -5.35 -4.38 -6.66
C TYR A 260 -6.12 -5.01 -7.82
N LEU A 261 -5.42 -5.51 -8.85
CA LEU A 261 -6.05 -6.12 -10.02
C LEU A 261 -6.84 -7.40 -9.67
N LYS A 262 -6.26 -8.27 -8.85
CA LYS A 262 -6.94 -9.49 -8.40
C LYS A 262 -8.17 -9.18 -7.55
N LEU A 263 -8.12 -8.13 -6.74
CA LEU A 263 -9.19 -7.75 -5.82
C LEU A 263 -10.36 -7.10 -6.57
N ILE A 264 -10.10 -6.24 -7.56
CA ILE A 264 -11.18 -5.72 -8.42
C ILE A 264 -11.83 -6.84 -9.23
N ASP A 265 -11.07 -7.79 -9.77
CA ASP A 265 -11.59 -8.94 -10.53
C ASP A 265 -12.44 -9.89 -9.65
N LYS A 266 -12.25 -9.86 -8.32
CA LYS A 266 -13.01 -10.64 -7.32
C LYS A 266 -14.09 -9.80 -6.60
N ASP A 267 -14.39 -8.59 -7.08
CA ASP A 267 -15.35 -7.64 -6.49
C ASP A 267 -15.05 -7.24 -5.03
N PHE A 268 -13.79 -7.37 -4.59
CA PHE A 268 -13.31 -6.92 -3.28
C PHE A 268 -12.86 -5.45 -3.35
N PHE A 269 -13.79 -4.56 -3.68
CA PHE A 269 -13.52 -3.13 -3.91
C PHE A 269 -13.02 -2.38 -2.67
N ASP A 270 -13.44 -2.80 -1.47
CA ASP A 270 -12.95 -2.33 -0.18
C ASP A 270 -11.45 -2.60 -0.01
N LEU A 271 -11.02 -3.83 -0.29
CA LEU A 271 -9.60 -4.21 -0.23
C LEU A 271 -8.78 -3.59 -1.37
N ALA A 272 -9.37 -3.43 -2.56
CA ALA A 272 -8.72 -2.72 -3.66
C ALA A 272 -8.51 -1.23 -3.32
N SER A 273 -9.48 -0.60 -2.66
CA SER A 273 -9.33 0.76 -2.11
C SER A 273 -8.20 0.83 -1.09
N LEU A 274 -8.08 -0.19 -0.24
CA LEU A 274 -6.98 -0.29 0.74
C LEU A 274 -5.60 -0.33 0.06
N CYS A 275 -5.44 -1.08 -1.04
CA CYS A 275 -4.19 -1.06 -1.82
C CYS A 275 -3.84 0.35 -2.32
N ALA A 276 -4.83 1.12 -2.79
CA ALA A 276 -4.62 2.50 -3.24
C ALA A 276 -4.28 3.44 -2.06
N SER A 277 -4.89 3.21 -0.89
CA SER A 277 -4.60 3.96 0.34
C SER A 277 -3.19 3.70 0.87
N GLU A 278 -2.76 2.43 0.90
CA GLU A 278 -1.40 2.08 1.32
C GLU A 278 -0.35 2.59 0.33
N LEU A 279 -0.66 2.61 -0.97
CA LEU A 279 0.20 3.25 -1.99
C LEU A 279 0.32 4.76 -1.76
N ALA A 280 -0.79 5.47 -1.49
CA ALA A 280 -0.75 6.89 -1.13
C ALA A 280 0.10 7.14 0.12
N SER A 281 -0.04 6.28 1.14
CA SER A 281 0.73 6.36 2.38
C SER A 281 2.23 6.12 2.17
N CYS A 282 2.61 5.21 1.27
CA CYS A 282 4.00 5.05 0.85
C CYS A 282 4.52 6.28 0.09
N GLY A 283 3.70 6.83 -0.81
CA GLY A 283 3.99 8.09 -1.50
C GLY A 283 4.23 9.26 -0.54
N LYS A 284 3.40 9.38 0.51
CA LYS A 284 3.59 10.36 1.57
C LYS A 284 4.93 10.17 2.29
N ALA A 285 5.29 8.94 2.64
CA ALA A 285 6.61 8.68 3.23
C ALA A 285 7.75 9.10 2.29
N ALA A 286 7.61 8.89 0.97
CA ALA A 286 8.58 9.35 -0.01
C ALA A 286 8.70 10.89 -0.06
N ILE A 287 7.57 11.60 0.01
CA ILE A 287 7.51 13.07 0.11
C ILE A 287 8.23 13.57 1.36
N GLU A 288 7.99 12.93 2.51
CA GLU A 288 8.63 13.26 3.79
C GLU A 288 10.17 13.08 3.73
N GLN A 289 10.65 12.05 3.02
CA GLN A 289 12.08 11.80 2.79
C GLN A 289 12.67 12.57 1.59
N LYS A 290 11.86 13.36 0.86
CA LYS A 290 12.26 14.08 -0.36
C LYS A 290 12.87 13.17 -1.44
N ASP A 291 12.27 12.00 -1.60
CA ASP A 291 12.72 10.96 -2.52
C ASP A 291 12.05 11.07 -3.90
N ASP A 292 12.50 12.03 -4.71
CA ASP A 292 11.96 12.33 -6.04
C ASP A 292 11.75 11.10 -6.95
N PRO A 293 12.71 10.16 -7.07
CA PRO A 293 12.50 8.93 -7.85
C PRO A 293 11.30 8.11 -7.37
N LEU A 294 11.12 7.98 -6.06
CA LEU A 294 10.03 7.20 -5.49
C LEU A 294 8.69 7.93 -5.56
N ILE A 295 8.68 9.26 -5.45
CA ILE A 295 7.49 10.08 -5.71
C ILE A 295 7.03 9.83 -7.16
N ASN A 296 7.95 9.90 -8.13
CA ASN A 296 7.67 9.57 -9.53
C ASN A 296 7.16 8.13 -9.71
N ALA A 297 7.78 7.15 -9.05
CA ALA A 297 7.34 5.77 -9.10
C ALA A 297 5.91 5.60 -8.57
N THR A 298 5.56 6.33 -7.50
CA THR A 298 4.21 6.33 -6.91
C THR A 298 3.18 6.90 -7.90
N ILE A 299 3.50 8.01 -8.58
CA ILE A 299 2.67 8.61 -9.64
C ILE A 299 2.40 7.58 -10.75
N ILE A 300 3.45 6.90 -11.23
CA ILE A 300 3.33 5.86 -12.27
C ILE A 300 2.41 4.72 -11.81
N ARG A 301 2.44 4.36 -10.53
CA ARG A 301 1.61 3.28 -9.99
C ARG A 301 0.14 3.68 -9.87
N PHE A 302 -0.16 4.91 -9.44
CA PHE A 302 -1.53 5.43 -9.51
C PHE A 302 -2.07 5.46 -10.94
N ASN A 303 -1.28 5.95 -11.90
CA ASN A 303 -1.63 5.92 -13.32
C ASN A 303 -1.91 4.48 -13.82
N THR A 304 -1.16 3.50 -13.31
CA THR A 304 -1.40 2.08 -13.60
C THR A 304 -2.74 1.63 -13.01
N PHE A 305 -3.05 1.97 -11.75
CA PHE A 305 -4.31 1.62 -11.09
C PHE A 305 -5.52 2.20 -11.82
N LEU A 306 -5.44 3.48 -12.23
CA LEU A 306 -6.49 4.15 -12.99
C LEU A 306 -6.69 3.49 -14.36
N ARG A 307 -5.62 3.27 -15.13
CA ARG A 307 -5.71 2.64 -16.45
C ARG A 307 -6.35 1.26 -16.39
N PHE A 308 -5.92 0.41 -15.45
CA PHE A 308 -6.51 -0.91 -15.32
C PHE A 308 -7.92 -0.87 -14.72
N GLY A 309 -8.20 0.10 -13.84
CA GLY A 309 -9.54 0.33 -13.32
C GLY A 309 -10.55 0.71 -14.41
N ILE A 310 -10.16 1.55 -15.36
CA ILE A 310 -10.96 1.89 -16.55
C ILE A 310 -11.21 0.64 -17.38
N LYS A 311 -10.16 -0.13 -17.67
CA LYS A 311 -10.30 -1.38 -18.43
C LYS A 311 -11.25 -2.38 -17.74
N HIS A 312 -11.14 -2.51 -16.42
CA HIS A 312 -12.03 -3.37 -15.63
C HIS A 312 -13.48 -2.88 -15.69
N GLY A 313 -13.71 -1.60 -15.42
CA GLY A 313 -15.06 -1.03 -15.43
C GLY A 313 -15.76 -1.12 -16.78
N LEU A 314 -15.01 -0.99 -17.88
CA LEU A 314 -15.55 -1.19 -19.23
C LEU A 314 -15.94 -2.64 -19.51
N ARG A 315 -15.15 -3.59 -19.03
CA ARG A 315 -15.38 -5.03 -19.28
C ARG A 315 -16.56 -5.56 -18.45
N ASN A 316 -16.69 -5.09 -17.22
CA ASN A 316 -17.61 -5.66 -16.23
C ASN A 316 -18.81 -4.75 -15.91
N GLY A 317 -18.86 -3.53 -16.45
CA GLY A 317 -19.92 -2.55 -16.18
C GLY A 317 -19.86 -1.93 -14.78
N GLU A 318 -18.74 -2.12 -14.07
CA GLU A 318 -18.60 -1.78 -12.65
C GLU A 318 -17.36 -0.91 -12.42
N ALA A 319 -17.57 0.36 -12.10
CA ALA A 319 -16.53 1.38 -12.05
C ALA A 319 -16.34 1.98 -10.64
N ARG A 320 -16.96 1.40 -9.59
CA ARG A 320 -16.79 1.83 -8.19
C ARG A 320 -15.34 1.84 -7.72
N ASN A 321 -14.48 0.97 -8.25
CA ASN A 321 -13.06 0.97 -7.92
C ASN A 321 -12.34 2.24 -8.38
N LEU A 322 -12.76 2.82 -9.52
CA LEU A 322 -12.19 4.06 -10.05
C LEU A 322 -12.56 5.26 -9.24
N TYR A 323 -13.78 5.25 -8.68
CA TYR A 323 -14.14 6.17 -7.62
C TYR A 323 -13.03 6.08 -6.58
N ASN A 324 -12.93 4.99 -5.80
CA ASN A 324 -11.94 4.83 -4.71
C ASN A 324 -10.50 5.19 -5.07
N ALA A 325 -9.98 4.76 -6.21
CA ALA A 325 -8.62 5.04 -6.65
C ALA A 325 -8.33 6.55 -6.84
N ILE A 326 -9.25 7.33 -7.43
CA ILE A 326 -8.99 8.76 -7.68
C ILE A 326 -8.88 9.58 -6.39
N PHE A 327 -9.61 9.21 -5.34
CA PHE A 327 -9.51 9.91 -4.05
C PHE A 327 -8.14 9.73 -3.43
N HIS A 328 -7.63 8.49 -3.34
CA HIS A 328 -6.31 8.27 -2.77
C HIS A 328 -5.21 8.92 -3.61
N TYR A 329 -5.39 8.99 -4.94
CA TYR A 329 -4.46 9.74 -5.78
C TYR A 329 -4.54 11.25 -5.52
N SER A 330 -5.74 11.80 -5.36
CA SER A 330 -5.99 13.20 -5.00
C SER A 330 -5.41 13.56 -3.63
N GLU A 331 -5.56 12.69 -2.61
CA GLU A 331 -4.90 12.85 -1.32
C GLU A 331 -3.38 12.89 -1.44
N PHE A 332 -2.79 11.99 -2.23
CA PHE A 332 -1.36 12.01 -2.51
C PHE A 332 -0.92 13.30 -3.24
N ILE A 333 -1.69 13.80 -4.20
CA ILE A 333 -1.39 15.08 -4.88
C ILE A 333 -1.48 16.26 -3.91
N LYS A 334 -2.49 16.29 -3.04
CA LYS A 334 -2.59 17.32 -1.99
C LYS A 334 -1.39 17.28 -1.04
N GLU A 335 -0.83 16.10 -0.75
CA GLU A 335 0.40 16.02 0.04
C GLU A 335 1.62 16.59 -0.72
N MET A 336 1.72 16.37 -2.03
CA MET A 336 2.74 17.03 -2.86
C MET A 336 2.58 18.56 -2.83
N VAL A 337 1.35 19.06 -2.82
CA VAL A 337 1.03 20.49 -2.68
C VAL A 337 1.46 21.03 -1.30
N ASN A 338 1.21 20.28 -0.23
CA ASN A 338 1.64 20.62 1.14
C ASN A 338 3.16 20.76 1.27
N HIS A 339 3.90 19.87 0.62
CA HIS A 339 5.36 19.87 0.65
C HIS A 339 6.01 20.63 -0.51
N ARG A 340 5.23 21.35 -1.33
CA ARG A 340 5.69 22.19 -2.45
C ARG A 340 6.44 21.44 -3.57
N PHE A 341 6.08 20.19 -3.82
CA PHE A 341 6.55 19.43 -4.99
C PHE A 341 5.81 19.85 -6.26
N LEU A 342 6.09 21.07 -6.73
CA LEU A 342 5.28 21.75 -7.76
C LEU A 342 5.27 21.02 -9.11
N GLN A 343 6.43 20.53 -9.56
CA GLN A 343 6.53 19.82 -10.86
C GLN A 343 5.77 18.50 -10.85
N HIS A 344 5.87 17.74 -9.77
CA HIS A 344 5.09 16.51 -9.60
C HIS A 344 3.60 16.80 -9.51
N THR A 345 3.20 17.86 -8.81
CA THR A 345 1.81 18.33 -8.74
C THR A 345 1.27 18.63 -10.14
N LYS A 346 1.97 19.44 -10.93
CA LYS A 346 1.58 19.76 -12.31
C LYS A 346 1.42 18.51 -13.17
N LYS A 347 2.43 17.64 -13.13
CA LYS A 347 2.44 16.38 -13.88
C LYS A 347 1.26 15.48 -13.52
N SER A 348 0.99 15.32 -12.23
CA SER A 348 -0.13 14.51 -11.75
C SER A 348 -1.48 15.12 -12.11
N PHE A 349 -1.64 16.43 -11.98
CA PHE A 349 -2.86 17.14 -12.36
C PHE A 349 -3.15 17.00 -13.87
N PHE A 350 -2.11 17.08 -14.71
CA PHE A 350 -2.22 16.83 -16.14
C PHE A 350 -2.64 15.38 -16.45
N TYR A 351 -2.11 14.38 -15.72
CA TYR A 351 -2.58 13.00 -15.87
C TYR A 351 -4.05 12.84 -15.50
N LEU A 352 -4.54 13.54 -14.47
CA LEU A 352 -5.96 13.52 -14.13
C LEU A 352 -6.81 14.00 -15.31
N LYS A 353 -6.43 15.09 -15.97
CA LYS A 353 -7.10 15.57 -17.20
C LYS A 353 -7.15 14.51 -18.30
N ILE A 354 -6.06 13.79 -18.54
CA ILE A 354 -6.01 12.70 -19.53
C ILE A 354 -7.04 11.61 -19.17
N TYR A 355 -7.08 11.18 -17.91
CA TYR A 355 -8.02 10.13 -17.48
C TYR A 355 -9.47 10.61 -17.50
N VAL A 356 -9.75 11.85 -17.11
CA VAL A 356 -11.09 12.44 -17.25
C VAL A 356 -11.54 12.44 -18.72
N SER A 357 -10.65 12.81 -19.64
CA SER A 357 -10.91 12.77 -21.09
C SER A 357 -11.20 11.36 -21.59
N GLU A 358 -10.48 10.36 -21.08
CA GLU A 358 -10.72 8.95 -21.42
C GLU A 358 -12.06 8.46 -20.88
N ILE A 359 -12.35 8.72 -19.60
CA ILE A 359 -13.62 8.37 -18.94
C ILE A 359 -14.80 9.03 -19.66
N TYR A 360 -14.70 10.29 -20.05
CA TYR A 360 -15.74 10.99 -20.80
C TYR A 360 -16.04 10.32 -22.15
N ARG A 361 -15.01 9.98 -22.93
CA ARG A 361 -15.20 9.26 -24.20
C ARG A 361 -15.92 7.93 -24.00
N HIS A 362 -15.66 7.25 -22.89
CA HIS A 362 -16.36 6.03 -22.53
C HIS A 362 -17.79 6.29 -22.04
N SER A 363 -18.05 7.38 -21.32
CA SER A 363 -19.38 7.72 -20.83
C SER A 363 -20.40 8.00 -21.93
N LEU A 364 -19.94 8.37 -23.13
CA LEU A 364 -20.79 8.51 -24.31
C LEU A 364 -21.46 7.19 -24.73
N LYS A 365 -20.88 6.05 -24.33
CA LYS A 365 -21.40 4.71 -24.63
C LYS A 365 -21.91 4.00 -23.37
N GLU A 366 -21.26 4.23 -22.23
CA GLU A 366 -21.53 3.56 -20.96
C GLU A 366 -21.95 4.58 -19.88
N PRO A 367 -23.26 4.72 -19.58
CA PRO A 367 -23.74 5.74 -18.64
C PRO A 367 -23.12 5.68 -17.24
N SER A 368 -22.66 4.51 -16.79
CA SER A 368 -21.98 4.33 -15.49
C SER A 368 -20.69 5.17 -15.36
N PHE A 369 -20.05 5.53 -16.48
CA PHE A 369 -18.86 6.36 -16.50
C PHE A 369 -19.16 7.87 -16.41
N ALA A 370 -20.40 8.30 -16.67
CA ALA A 370 -20.75 9.73 -16.65
C ALA A 370 -20.54 10.34 -15.25
N PHE A 371 -20.93 9.61 -14.20
CA PHE A 371 -20.70 10.04 -12.82
C PHE A 371 -19.21 10.14 -12.47
N LEU A 372 -18.35 9.30 -13.05
CA LEU A 372 -16.90 9.36 -12.79
C LEU A 372 -16.26 10.64 -13.32
N VAL A 373 -16.82 11.23 -14.39
CA VAL A 373 -16.37 12.54 -14.88
C VAL A 373 -16.54 13.58 -13.77
N ASP A 374 -17.72 13.63 -13.13
CA ASP A 374 -18.00 14.53 -12.01
C ASP A 374 -17.07 14.29 -10.82
N VAL A 375 -16.82 13.01 -10.50
CA VAL A 375 -15.98 12.62 -9.36
C VAL A 375 -14.55 13.10 -9.55
N PHE A 376 -13.95 12.88 -10.73
CA PHE A 376 -12.59 13.34 -10.98
C PHE A 376 -12.50 14.86 -10.98
N THR A 377 -13.48 15.55 -11.58
CA THR A 377 -13.51 17.03 -11.57
C THR A 377 -13.62 17.56 -10.15
N TRP A 378 -14.45 16.94 -9.31
CA TRP A 378 -14.55 17.30 -7.89
C TRP A 378 -13.21 17.11 -7.14
N GLU A 379 -12.51 16.00 -7.39
CA GLU A 379 -11.17 15.77 -6.83
C GLU A 379 -10.15 16.81 -7.33
N MET A 380 -10.18 17.18 -8.62
CA MET A 380 -9.33 18.24 -9.18
C MET A 380 -9.63 19.61 -8.57
N LYS A 381 -10.91 19.95 -8.34
CA LYS A 381 -11.29 21.17 -7.61
C LYS A 381 -10.67 21.18 -6.20
N LYS A 382 -10.74 20.08 -5.46
CA LYS A 382 -10.14 19.98 -4.12
C LYS A 382 -8.62 20.21 -4.14
N ILE A 383 -7.93 19.73 -5.17
CA ILE A 383 -6.50 20.01 -5.37
C ILE A 383 -6.25 21.50 -5.61
N LEU A 384 -7.02 22.16 -6.49
CA LEU A 384 -6.89 23.61 -6.73
C LEU A 384 -7.14 24.44 -5.46
N VAL A 385 -8.16 24.07 -4.69
CA VAL A 385 -8.41 24.67 -3.36
C VAL A 385 -7.18 24.52 -2.47
N GLN A 386 -6.55 23.35 -2.43
CA GLN A 386 -5.34 23.12 -1.62
C GLN A 386 -4.14 23.95 -2.13
N VAL A 387 -3.94 24.06 -3.44
CA VAL A 387 -2.89 24.89 -4.05
C VAL A 387 -3.04 26.35 -3.64
N SER A 388 -4.28 26.84 -3.65
CA SER A 388 -4.60 28.20 -3.24
C SER A 388 -4.44 28.42 -1.73
N LYS A 389 -4.92 27.48 -0.89
CA LYS A 389 -4.75 27.51 0.58
C LYS A 389 -3.28 27.56 1.01
N ASN A 390 -2.40 26.89 0.25
CA ASN A 390 -0.97 26.86 0.52
C ASN A 390 -0.21 28.06 -0.08
N GLU A 391 -0.93 29.04 -0.64
CA GLU A 391 -0.39 30.26 -1.25
C GLU A 391 0.71 29.98 -2.29
N LEU A 392 0.51 28.90 -3.08
CA LEU A 392 1.46 28.57 -4.14
C LEU A 392 1.43 29.64 -5.25
N PRO A 393 2.51 29.76 -6.06
CA PRO A 393 2.65 30.83 -7.04
C PRO A 393 1.42 30.99 -7.94
N ILE A 394 1.03 32.24 -8.21
CA ILE A 394 -0.16 32.53 -9.03
C ILE A 394 -0.06 31.89 -10.42
N SER A 395 1.13 31.85 -11.03
CA SER A 395 1.37 31.21 -12.31
C SER A 395 1.09 29.70 -12.30
N LEU A 396 1.34 29.02 -11.18
CA LEU A 396 0.93 27.62 -11.02
C LEU A 396 -0.59 27.51 -10.89
N GLN A 397 -1.24 28.40 -10.12
CA GLN A 397 -2.70 28.40 -9.99
C GLN A 397 -3.38 28.64 -11.35
N GLU A 398 -2.89 29.58 -12.15
CA GLU A 398 -3.35 29.87 -13.51
C GLU A 398 -3.19 28.66 -14.43
N GLU A 399 -2.01 28.02 -14.45
CA GLU A 399 -1.75 26.85 -15.28
C GLU A 399 -2.64 25.65 -14.91
N LEU A 400 -2.82 25.38 -13.61
CA LEU A 400 -3.71 24.30 -13.16
C LEU A 400 -5.18 24.64 -13.41
N LEU A 401 -5.57 25.91 -13.27
CA LEU A 401 -6.92 26.36 -13.57
C LEU A 401 -7.24 26.20 -15.05
N ASP A 402 -6.32 26.57 -15.95
CA ASP A 402 -6.48 26.35 -17.40
C ASP A 402 -6.72 24.86 -17.72
N ILE A 403 -5.92 23.96 -17.13
CA ILE A 403 -6.12 22.51 -17.31
C ILE A 403 -7.50 22.06 -16.81
N PHE A 404 -7.97 22.62 -15.69
CA PHE A 404 -9.25 22.29 -15.08
C PHE A 404 -10.43 22.77 -15.93
N LEU A 405 -10.35 23.98 -16.49
CA LEU A 405 -11.40 24.56 -17.32
C LEU A 405 -11.64 23.74 -18.59
N GLN A 406 -10.59 23.17 -19.19
CA GLN A 406 -10.68 22.32 -20.38
C GLN A 406 -11.47 21.00 -20.22
N ILE A 407 -11.96 20.67 -19.00
CA ILE A 407 -12.72 19.44 -18.70
C ILE A 407 -14.16 19.46 -19.23
N ASP A 408 -14.70 20.62 -19.57
CA ASP A 408 -16.02 20.73 -20.20
C ASP A 408 -16.00 20.41 -21.71
N ASN A 409 -14.84 20.55 -22.34
CA ASN A 409 -14.59 20.51 -23.78
C ASN A 409 -13.87 19.21 -24.18
N LEU A 410 -14.20 18.10 -23.52
CA LEU A 410 -13.52 16.81 -23.69
C LEU A 410 -13.89 16.08 -25.00
N ALA A 411 -14.93 16.52 -25.69
CA ALA A 411 -15.42 15.88 -26.92
C ALA A 411 -14.51 16.12 -28.14
N GLY A 412 -13.55 17.06 -28.07
CA GLY A 412 -12.88 17.54 -29.27
C GLY A 412 -13.86 18.24 -30.22
N TYR A 413 -13.33 18.93 -31.22
CA TYR A 413 -14.09 19.75 -32.18
C TYR A 413 -15.03 18.95 -33.12
N ASP A 414 -15.09 17.63 -32.99
CA ASP A 414 -15.63 16.71 -34.02
C ASP A 414 -17.02 16.13 -33.70
N GLN A 415 -17.85 16.83 -32.92
CA GLN A 415 -19.29 16.54 -32.86
C GLN A 415 -20.05 17.50 -33.78
N ASP A 416 -20.75 16.90 -34.74
CA ASP A 416 -21.56 17.53 -35.78
C ASP A 416 -22.20 18.87 -35.35
N LEU A 417 -21.93 19.90 -36.15
CA LEU A 417 -22.46 21.27 -36.09
C LEU A 417 -24.00 21.38 -36.08
N THR A 418 -24.72 20.26 -36.11
CA THR A 418 -26.18 20.17 -36.19
C THR A 418 -26.88 20.06 -34.84
N HIS A 419 -26.17 19.63 -33.79
CA HIS A 419 -26.70 19.65 -32.42
C HIS A 419 -26.08 20.82 -31.65
N LYS A 420 -26.91 21.76 -31.18
CA LYS A 420 -26.50 22.83 -30.26
C LYS A 420 -25.62 22.24 -29.16
N ARG A 421 -24.31 22.54 -29.20
CA ARG A 421 -23.34 22.11 -28.21
C ARG A 421 -23.79 22.59 -26.84
N ARG A 422 -24.33 21.69 -26.01
CA ARG A 422 -24.59 21.98 -24.59
C ARG A 422 -23.39 21.51 -23.79
N PHE A 423 -22.77 22.44 -23.06
CA PHE A 423 -21.76 22.13 -22.07
C PHE A 423 -22.32 21.20 -20.99
N ASN A 424 -21.42 20.48 -20.31
CA ASN A 424 -21.83 19.67 -19.17
C ASN A 424 -22.15 20.56 -17.96
N GLN A 425 -23.42 20.62 -17.57
CA GLN A 425 -23.90 21.45 -16.45
C GLN A 425 -23.24 21.10 -15.11
N ASN A 426 -22.88 19.83 -14.88
CA ASN A 426 -22.19 19.41 -13.65
C ASN A 426 -20.74 19.92 -13.64
N ILE A 427 -20.05 19.92 -14.78
CA ILE A 427 -18.71 20.48 -14.89
C ILE A 427 -18.73 21.99 -14.66
N ARG A 428 -19.66 22.71 -15.29
CA ARG A 428 -19.87 24.14 -15.04
C ARG A 428 -20.22 24.44 -13.59
N LEU A 429 -20.97 23.57 -12.92
CA LEU A 429 -21.20 23.67 -11.48
C LEU A 429 -19.89 23.65 -10.69
N PHE A 430 -18.94 22.77 -11.02
CA PHE A 430 -17.63 22.75 -10.36
C PHE A 430 -16.78 23.98 -10.69
N HIS A 431 -16.84 24.51 -11.91
CA HIS A 431 -16.15 25.75 -12.30
C HIS A 431 -16.69 26.94 -11.49
N ILE A 432 -18.02 27.09 -11.41
CA ILE A 432 -18.66 28.14 -10.60
C ILE A 432 -18.30 27.95 -9.13
N ALA A 433 -18.39 26.73 -8.60
CA ALA A 433 -18.01 26.47 -7.21
C ALA A 433 -16.53 26.79 -6.92
N MET A 434 -15.64 26.68 -7.91
CA MET A 434 -14.25 27.12 -7.80
C MET A 434 -14.13 28.66 -7.84
N ALA A 435 -14.90 29.34 -8.68
CA ALA A 435 -14.97 30.80 -8.70
C ALA A 435 -15.49 31.37 -7.37
N LEU A 436 -16.49 30.74 -6.74
CA LEU A 436 -16.98 31.14 -5.42
C LEU A 436 -15.87 31.06 -4.35
N TYR A 437 -15.09 29.98 -4.37
CA TYR A 437 -13.92 29.86 -3.51
C TYR A 437 -12.91 30.99 -3.76
N TYR A 438 -12.60 31.30 -5.02
CA TYR A 438 -11.66 32.37 -5.36
C TYR A 438 -12.17 33.77 -5.01
N LEU A 439 -13.48 34.01 -5.06
CA LEU A 439 -14.09 35.23 -4.53
C LEU A 439 -13.88 35.36 -3.02
N ARG A 440 -14.04 34.26 -2.26
CA ARG A 440 -13.80 34.27 -0.81
C ARG A 440 -12.35 34.62 -0.45
N VAL A 441 -11.39 34.15 -1.25
CA VAL A 441 -9.95 34.41 -1.02
C VAL A 441 -9.40 35.60 -1.82
N ASP A 442 -10.27 36.46 -2.37
CA ASP A 442 -9.95 37.69 -3.11
C ASP A 442 -8.98 37.48 -4.30
N LYS A 443 -9.13 36.36 -5.03
CA LYS A 443 -8.35 36.05 -6.24
C LYS A 443 -9.14 36.39 -7.50
N LYS A 444 -9.46 37.69 -7.67
CA LYS A 444 -10.33 38.18 -8.76
C LYS A 444 -9.88 37.79 -10.16
N SER A 445 -8.59 37.82 -10.47
CA SER A 445 -8.07 37.44 -11.79
C SER A 445 -8.41 35.99 -12.16
N LEU A 446 -8.43 35.07 -11.18
CA LEU A 446 -8.82 33.68 -11.41
C LEU A 446 -10.33 33.52 -11.58
N VAL A 447 -11.12 34.39 -10.94
CA VAL A 447 -12.58 34.44 -11.14
C VAL A 447 -12.91 34.95 -12.54
N GLU A 448 -12.22 36.00 -12.98
CA GLU A 448 -12.33 36.56 -14.33
C GLU A 448 -12.00 35.50 -15.38
N ALA A 449 -10.90 34.75 -15.22
CA ALA A 449 -10.55 33.65 -16.12
C ALA A 449 -11.65 32.58 -16.23
N ILE A 450 -12.30 32.21 -15.11
CA ILE A 450 -13.43 31.27 -15.13
C ILE A 450 -14.64 31.88 -15.85
N ILE A 451 -14.94 33.16 -15.63
CA ILE A 451 -16.06 33.84 -16.30
C ILE A 451 -15.80 33.93 -17.80
N GLU A 452 -14.60 34.31 -18.22
CA GLU A 452 -14.21 34.39 -19.63
C GLU A 452 -14.37 33.04 -20.34
N ASP A 453 -13.91 31.95 -19.73
CA ASP A 453 -14.11 30.59 -20.25
C ASP A 453 -15.58 30.19 -20.36
N ILE A 454 -16.40 30.47 -19.34
CA ILE A 454 -17.86 30.22 -19.40
C ILE A 454 -18.51 31.04 -20.50
N LEU A 455 -18.06 32.29 -20.69
CA LEU A 455 -18.62 33.15 -21.72
C LEU A 455 -18.36 32.60 -23.11
N GLU A 456 -17.31 31.83 -23.38
CA GLU A 456 -17.11 31.22 -24.70
C GLU A 456 -18.34 30.40 -25.18
N ASP A 457 -19.12 29.84 -24.24
CA ASP A 457 -20.35 29.09 -24.55
C ASP A 457 -21.42 29.94 -25.25
N HIS A 458 -21.40 31.27 -25.07
CA HIS A 458 -22.37 32.18 -25.70
C HIS A 458 -22.30 32.11 -27.24
N HIS A 459 -21.16 31.71 -27.81
CA HIS A 459 -20.99 31.52 -29.23
C HIS A 459 -21.81 30.34 -29.78
N TYR A 460 -22.15 29.36 -28.94
CA TYR A 460 -22.82 28.13 -29.35
C TYR A 460 -24.32 28.12 -29.00
N ILE A 461 -24.70 28.67 -27.84
CA ILE A 461 -26.09 28.62 -27.35
C ILE A 461 -26.80 29.98 -27.29
N GLY A 462 -26.07 31.08 -27.43
CA GLY A 462 -26.60 32.45 -27.31
C GLY A 462 -26.60 32.98 -25.86
N GLY A 463 -26.49 34.30 -25.72
CA GLY A 463 -26.32 34.95 -24.41
C GLY A 463 -27.51 34.78 -23.45
N ASP A 464 -28.74 34.87 -23.96
CA ASP A 464 -29.95 34.73 -23.13
C ASP A 464 -30.11 33.32 -22.56
N ASP A 465 -29.83 32.29 -23.36
CA ASP A 465 -29.90 30.89 -22.94
C ASP A 465 -28.74 30.54 -22.00
N LEU A 466 -27.53 31.06 -22.26
CA LEU A 466 -26.40 30.93 -21.33
C LEU A 466 -26.71 31.54 -19.97
N GLY A 467 -27.25 32.76 -19.93
CA GLY A 467 -27.64 33.41 -18.67
C GLY A 467 -28.63 32.58 -17.85
N LYS A 468 -29.65 32.00 -18.50
CA LYS A 468 -30.61 31.10 -17.83
C LYS A 468 -29.95 29.84 -17.29
N ASP A 469 -29.07 29.21 -18.07
CA ASP A 469 -28.39 27.98 -17.66
C ASP A 469 -27.46 28.23 -16.45
N ILE A 470 -26.69 29.33 -16.45
CA ILE A 470 -25.82 29.70 -15.32
C ILE A 470 -26.63 30.02 -14.06
N ILE A 471 -27.75 30.74 -14.19
CA ILE A 471 -28.67 31.00 -13.05
C ILE A 471 -29.22 29.68 -12.48
N SER A 472 -29.60 28.74 -13.35
CA SER A 472 -30.08 27.41 -12.93
C SER A 472 -29.02 26.64 -12.14
N ILE A 473 -27.77 26.66 -12.60
CA ILE A 473 -26.64 26.03 -11.90
C ILE A 473 -26.39 26.70 -10.54
N CYS A 474 -26.41 28.03 -10.48
CA CYS A 474 -26.27 28.79 -9.23
C CYS A 474 -27.37 28.41 -8.22
N LYS A 475 -28.62 28.25 -8.67
CA LYS A 475 -29.74 27.81 -7.81
C LYS A 475 -29.56 26.39 -7.28
N ARG A 476 -28.96 25.49 -8.08
CA ARG A 476 -28.62 24.13 -7.63
C ARG A 476 -27.52 24.15 -6.57
N LEU A 477 -26.49 25.00 -6.73
CA LEU A 477 -25.46 25.19 -5.71
C LEU A 477 -26.03 25.73 -4.40
N GLU A 478 -26.94 26.70 -4.49
CA GLU A 478 -27.61 27.32 -3.34
C GLU A 478 -28.40 26.31 -2.49
N THR A 479 -29.07 25.37 -3.17
CA THR A 479 -29.98 24.39 -2.55
C THR A 479 -29.32 23.09 -2.11
N SER A 480 -28.08 22.84 -2.53
CA SER A 480 -27.34 21.63 -2.17
C SER A 480 -26.92 21.63 -0.69
N SER A 481 -27.12 20.49 0.00
CA SER A 481 -26.68 20.27 1.39
C SER A 481 -25.25 19.72 1.44
N PRO A 482 -24.50 19.96 2.54
CA PRO A 482 -23.13 19.45 2.70
C PRO A 482 -23.04 17.91 2.69
N THR A 483 -24.08 17.26 3.19
CA THR A 483 -24.18 15.80 3.24
C THR A 483 -25.18 15.28 2.22
N PHE A 484 -24.87 14.12 1.65
CA PHE A 484 -25.73 13.29 0.84
C PHE A 484 -26.45 12.24 1.72
N TRP A 485 -27.53 11.63 1.25
CA TRP A 485 -28.30 10.66 2.03
C TRP A 485 -27.68 9.26 2.06
N GLU A 486 -26.69 8.99 1.20
CA GLU A 486 -25.92 7.75 1.17
C GLU A 486 -24.58 7.92 1.88
N ASP A 487 -24.20 6.90 2.64
CA ASP A 487 -22.85 6.75 3.18
C ASP A 487 -22.00 5.92 2.22
N THR A 488 -20.78 6.37 1.97
CA THR A 488 -19.82 5.71 1.08
C THR A 488 -18.56 5.39 1.85
N ASP A 489 -17.61 4.65 1.25
CA ASP A 489 -16.27 4.42 1.82
C ASP A 489 -15.50 5.74 2.16
N ARG A 490 -16.03 6.90 1.78
CA ARG A 490 -15.48 8.25 2.00
C ARG A 490 -16.34 9.13 2.89
N GLY A 491 -17.35 8.56 3.54
CA GLY A 491 -18.40 9.28 4.24
C GLY A 491 -19.52 9.73 3.31
N ASN A 492 -20.24 10.77 3.73
CA ASN A 492 -21.47 11.23 3.10
C ASN A 492 -21.35 12.61 2.44
N ALA A 493 -20.15 13.03 2.03
CA ALA A 493 -19.94 14.36 1.45
C ALA A 493 -20.65 14.49 0.09
N ASN A 494 -21.43 15.57 -0.08
CA ASN A 494 -22.09 15.87 -1.34
C ASN A 494 -21.13 16.58 -2.30
N LEU A 495 -20.83 15.96 -3.45
CA LEU A 495 -19.91 16.51 -4.45
C LEU A 495 -20.40 17.87 -5.00
N TYR A 496 -21.71 18.04 -5.12
CA TYR A 496 -22.33 19.23 -5.72
C TYR A 496 -22.54 20.38 -4.71
N PHE A 497 -22.06 20.24 -3.47
CA PHE A 497 -22.10 21.28 -2.46
C PHE A 497 -20.91 22.25 -2.57
N SER A 498 -21.15 23.51 -2.23
CA SER A 498 -20.09 24.52 -2.05
C SER A 498 -20.24 25.18 -0.69
N GLU A 499 -19.15 25.26 0.07
CA GLU A 499 -19.09 25.99 1.34
C GLU A 499 -19.27 27.51 1.12
N ASP A 500 -18.85 28.01 -0.05
CA ASP A 500 -18.76 29.44 -0.38
C ASP A 500 -20.03 30.01 -1.03
N LYS A 501 -21.22 29.46 -0.71
CA LYS A 501 -22.47 29.82 -1.38
C LYS A 501 -22.91 31.26 -1.14
N GLU A 502 -22.45 31.92 -0.07
CA GLU A 502 -22.71 33.34 0.18
C GLU A 502 -22.13 34.26 -0.92
N PHE A 503 -21.17 33.79 -1.72
CA PHE A 503 -20.57 34.55 -2.82
C PHE A 503 -21.34 34.44 -4.14
N LEU A 504 -22.42 33.64 -4.20
CA LEU A 504 -23.26 33.49 -5.40
C LEU A 504 -23.76 34.83 -5.96
N PRO A 505 -24.27 35.79 -5.15
CA PRO A 505 -24.70 37.09 -5.66
C PRO A 505 -23.57 37.89 -6.33
N ASN A 506 -22.36 37.84 -5.76
CA ASN A 506 -21.19 38.51 -6.31
C ASN A 506 -20.79 37.90 -7.64
N PHE A 507 -20.74 36.56 -7.72
CA PHE A 507 -20.45 35.84 -8.95
C PHE A 507 -21.47 36.17 -10.06
N ILE A 508 -22.77 36.12 -9.76
CA ILE A 508 -23.84 36.43 -10.72
C ILE A 508 -23.72 37.87 -11.24
N THR A 509 -23.42 38.82 -10.36
CA THR A 509 -23.22 40.23 -10.74
C THR A 509 -22.06 40.37 -11.71
N MET A 510 -20.89 39.84 -11.36
CA MET A 510 -19.71 39.88 -12.24
C MET A 510 -19.96 39.18 -13.57
N PHE A 511 -20.60 38.01 -13.56
CA PHE A 511 -20.93 37.26 -14.77
C PHE A 511 -21.85 38.07 -15.71
N ASN A 512 -22.91 38.68 -15.17
CA ASN A 512 -23.84 39.48 -15.96
C ASN A 512 -23.19 40.75 -16.55
N GLU A 513 -22.30 41.39 -15.81
CA GLU A 513 -21.52 42.54 -16.33
C GLU A 513 -20.70 42.14 -17.56
N HIS A 514 -19.99 41.01 -17.47
CA HIS A 514 -19.17 40.52 -18.59
C HIS A 514 -20.02 40.00 -19.76
N LEU A 515 -21.14 39.32 -19.47
CA LEU A 515 -22.08 38.85 -20.50
C LEU A 515 -22.68 40.03 -21.28
N ASN A 516 -23.13 41.07 -20.58
CA ASN A 516 -23.67 42.28 -21.21
C ASN A 516 -22.60 42.99 -22.06
N HIS A 517 -21.36 43.07 -21.56
CA HIS A 517 -20.24 43.62 -22.32
C HIS A 517 -20.00 42.81 -23.60
N ALA A 518 -19.95 41.47 -23.52
CA ALA A 518 -19.76 40.58 -24.67
C ALA A 518 -20.88 40.69 -25.73
N ILE A 519 -22.14 40.84 -25.29
CA ILE A 519 -23.29 41.02 -26.19
C ILE A 519 -23.26 42.41 -26.86
N SER A 520 -22.90 43.46 -26.11
CA SER A 520 -22.85 44.84 -26.61
C SER A 520 -21.75 45.05 -27.66
N TYR A 521 -20.60 44.40 -27.51
CA TYR A 521 -19.48 44.53 -28.45
C TYR A 521 -19.82 43.97 -29.84
N LYS A 522 -20.64 42.90 -29.90
CA LYS A 522 -21.10 42.28 -31.16
C LYS A 522 -22.21 43.07 -31.89
N SER A 523 -22.90 43.99 -31.20
CA SER A 523 -23.98 44.80 -31.79
C SER A 523 -23.47 46.09 -32.47
N THR A 524 -22.16 46.33 -32.46
CA THR A 524 -21.53 47.44 -33.20
C THR A 524 -21.19 46.98 -34.63
N PRO A 525 -21.75 47.58 -35.70
CA PRO A 525 -21.45 47.15 -37.06
C PRO A 525 -19.98 47.46 -37.39
N GLN A 526 -19.21 46.45 -37.79
CA GLN A 526 -17.93 46.66 -38.46
C GLN A 526 -18.19 47.50 -39.72
N VAL A 527 -17.78 48.77 -39.68
CA VAL A 527 -17.75 49.64 -40.85
C VAL A 527 -16.79 49.03 -41.85
N SER A 528 -17.34 48.34 -42.85
CA SER A 528 -16.57 47.90 -44.01
C SER A 528 -16.10 49.15 -44.76
N ASN A 529 -14.83 49.51 -44.61
CA ASN A 529 -14.16 50.41 -45.53
C ASN A 529 -14.08 49.73 -46.90
N LYS A 530 -15.12 49.91 -47.72
CA LYS A 530 -14.97 49.87 -49.18
C LYS A 530 -14.27 51.16 -49.57
N SER A 531 -12.96 51.09 -49.80
CA SER A 531 -12.26 52.09 -50.59
C SER A 531 -12.54 51.79 -52.07
N ASP A 532 -13.56 52.43 -52.62
CA ASP A 532 -13.60 52.73 -54.04
C ASP A 532 -12.48 53.72 -54.35
N LYS A 533 -11.50 53.33 -55.17
CA LYS A 533 -10.72 54.25 -56.00
C LYS A 533 -10.31 53.57 -57.30
N GLU A 534 -10.92 54.11 -58.36
CA GLU A 534 -10.46 54.33 -59.75
C GLU A 534 -9.37 53.44 -60.35
#